data_AF-A0A4V3CPY9-F1
#
_entry.id   AF-A0A4V3CPY9-F1
#
_cell.length_a   1.000
_cell.length_b   1.000
_cell.length_c   1.000
_cell.angle_alpha   90.00
_cell.angle_beta   90.00
_cell.angle_gamma   90.00
#
_symmetry.space_group_name_H-M   'P 1'
#
loop_
_entity.id
_entity.type
_entity.pdbx_description
1 polymer ?
#
loop_
_entity_poly.entity_id
_entity_poly.type
_entity_poly.pdbx_seq_one_letter_code
_entity_poly.pdbx_strand_id
1 'polypeptide(L)'
;MPEQVLTLERARQLLAKVFGPNREFRVVESEHGWVGRGIMTAEETSQGMGLGQGNYVLNKHTGVITAHRSLPPELIGEEFDQAIETGQPVQGSRVYPPLHRIHLLKTFEDPQTVQYQVHVTELEQPNNPPTTELVTIDKETLHFQPSGGPLSQATAWAEMLSRTTGSWPTDETIDR
;
A
#
# COMPACT_ATOMS: atom_id res chain seq x y z
N MET A 1 8.92 -9.94 14.14
CA MET A 1 8.63 -10.62 12.85
C MET A 1 7.15 -10.97 12.81
N PRO A 2 6.46 -10.85 11.67
CA PRO A 2 5.05 -11.22 11.59
C PRO A 2 4.86 -12.74 11.79
N GLU A 3 3.65 -13.13 12.20
CA GLU A 3 3.28 -14.51 12.53
C GLU A 3 3.14 -15.37 11.26
N GLN A 4 3.44 -16.67 11.36
CA GLN A 4 3.25 -17.61 10.26
C GLN A 4 1.76 -17.75 9.88
N VAL A 5 1.49 -17.93 8.59
CA VAL A 5 0.14 -18.02 8.04
C VAL A 5 0.03 -19.28 7.20
N LEU A 6 -0.10 -20.42 7.88
CA LEU A 6 -0.09 -21.74 7.24
C LEU A 6 -1.47 -22.20 6.73
N THR A 7 -2.55 -21.47 7.04
CA THR A 7 -3.92 -21.85 6.66
C THR A 7 -4.61 -20.77 5.82
N LEU A 8 -5.47 -21.19 4.90
CA LEU A 8 -6.28 -20.31 4.07
C LEU A 8 -7.16 -19.36 4.90
N GLU A 9 -7.72 -19.85 6.00
CA GLU A 9 -8.54 -19.03 6.90
C GLU A 9 -7.71 -17.89 7.50
N ARG A 10 -6.51 -18.21 8.01
CA ARG A 10 -5.61 -17.21 8.57
C ARG A 10 -5.14 -16.22 7.51
N ALA A 11 -4.92 -16.68 6.28
CA ALA A 11 -4.59 -15.81 5.14
C ALA A 11 -5.70 -14.80 4.85
N ARG A 12 -6.95 -15.27 4.78
CA ARG A 12 -8.12 -14.40 4.57
C ARG A 12 -8.31 -13.41 5.72
N GLN A 13 -8.18 -13.86 6.96
CA GLN A 13 -8.26 -12.98 8.14
C GLN A 13 -7.21 -11.88 8.10
N LEU A 14 -5.96 -12.22 7.75
CA LEU A 14 -4.90 -11.23 7.68
C LEU A 14 -5.10 -10.25 6.51
N LEU A 15 -5.49 -10.73 5.33
CA LEU A 15 -5.83 -9.87 4.19
C LEU A 15 -6.98 -8.91 4.53
N ALA A 16 -8.05 -9.41 5.17
CA ALA A 16 -9.18 -8.58 5.61
C ALA A 16 -8.75 -7.58 6.69
N LYS A 17 -7.87 -7.96 7.61
CA LYS A 17 -7.32 -7.04 8.62
C LYS A 17 -6.51 -5.90 7.97
N VAL A 18 -5.75 -6.20 6.93
CA VAL A 18 -4.86 -5.21 6.28
C VAL A 18 -5.61 -4.30 5.31
N PHE A 19 -6.55 -4.85 4.53
CA PHE A 19 -7.23 -4.11 3.46
C PHE A 19 -8.68 -3.70 3.78
N GLY A 20 -9.17 -4.03 4.97
CA GLY A 20 -10.51 -3.71 5.46
C GLY A 20 -11.42 -4.93 5.57
N PRO A 21 -12.26 -5.00 6.62
CA PRO A 21 -13.05 -6.20 6.94
C PRO A 21 -14.14 -6.52 5.91
N ASN A 22 -14.55 -5.52 5.12
CA ASN A 22 -15.60 -5.67 4.11
C ASN A 22 -15.03 -6.02 2.72
N ARG A 23 -13.71 -6.18 2.60
CA ARG A 23 -13.07 -6.50 1.32
C ARG A 23 -12.91 -8.01 1.18
N GLU A 24 -13.57 -8.56 0.18
CA GLU A 24 -13.43 -9.97 -0.16
C GLU A 24 -12.23 -10.22 -1.06
N PHE A 25 -11.60 -11.39 -0.89
CA PHE A 25 -10.45 -11.82 -1.68
C PHE A 25 -10.68 -13.21 -2.23
N ARG A 26 -10.44 -13.36 -3.54
CA ARG A 26 -10.13 -14.68 -4.11
C ARG A 26 -8.68 -14.99 -3.74
N VAL A 27 -8.47 -16.11 -3.08
CA VAL A 27 -7.14 -16.53 -2.62
C VAL A 27 -6.78 -17.85 -3.29
N VAL A 28 -5.63 -17.87 -3.94
CA VAL A 28 -4.99 -19.06 -4.51
C VAL A 28 -3.80 -19.43 -3.63
N GLU A 29 -3.61 -20.72 -3.38
CA GLU A 29 -2.46 -21.21 -2.63
C GLU A 29 -1.26 -21.42 -3.57
N SER A 30 -0.07 -21.02 -3.12
CA SER A 30 1.22 -21.38 -3.71
C SER A 30 2.05 -22.16 -2.69
N GLU A 31 3.25 -22.64 -3.03
CA GLU A 31 4.10 -23.39 -2.10
C GLU A 31 4.48 -22.55 -0.88
N HIS A 32 4.99 -21.35 -1.10
CA HIS A 32 5.48 -20.45 -0.05
C HIS A 32 4.52 -19.31 0.29
N GLY A 33 3.37 -19.21 -0.36
CA GLY A 33 2.48 -18.06 -0.22
C GLY A 33 0.99 -18.32 -0.43
N TRP A 34 0.22 -17.27 -0.16
CA TRP A 34 -1.19 -17.15 -0.53
C TRP A 34 -1.35 -15.93 -1.43
N VAL A 35 -1.83 -16.13 -2.65
CA VAL A 35 -2.04 -15.06 -3.62
C VAL A 35 -3.49 -14.59 -3.55
N GLY A 36 -3.70 -13.43 -2.95
CA GLY A 36 -4.98 -12.77 -2.83
C GLY A 36 -5.22 -11.76 -3.96
N ARG A 37 -6.39 -11.81 -4.58
CA ARG A 37 -6.91 -10.75 -5.45
C ARG A 37 -8.26 -10.28 -4.92
N GLY A 38 -8.39 -8.96 -4.71
CA GLY A 38 -9.64 -8.37 -4.24
C GLY A 38 -10.78 -8.65 -5.23
N ILE A 39 -11.93 -9.08 -4.72
CA ILE A 39 -13.15 -9.19 -5.51
C ILE A 39 -13.75 -7.79 -5.54
N MET A 40 -13.92 -7.24 -6.74
CA MET A 40 -14.54 -5.91 -6.90
C MET A 40 -15.99 -5.93 -6.45
N THR A 41 -16.42 -4.90 -5.74
CA THR A 41 -17.84 -4.64 -5.54
C THR A 41 -18.49 -4.16 -6.85
N ALA A 42 -19.81 -4.26 -6.96
CA ALA A 42 -20.54 -3.74 -8.10
C ALA A 42 -20.34 -2.21 -8.27
N GLU A 43 -20.21 -1.49 -7.16
CA GLU A 43 -19.93 -0.05 -7.10
C GLU A 43 -18.53 0.27 -7.66
N GLU A 44 -17.48 -0.42 -7.19
CA GLU A 44 -16.11 -0.26 -7.71
C GLU A 44 -16.01 -0.57 -9.21
N THR A 45 -16.77 -1.58 -9.66
CA THR A 45 -16.85 -1.96 -11.08
C THR A 45 -17.49 -0.84 -11.91
N SER A 46 -18.60 -0.27 -11.43
CA SER A 46 -19.29 0.84 -12.11
C SER A 46 -18.49 2.16 -12.13
N GLN A 47 -17.59 2.35 -11.16
CA GLN A 47 -16.71 3.52 -11.07
C GLN A 47 -15.40 3.36 -11.87
N GLY A 48 -15.22 2.25 -12.59
CA GLY A 48 -14.00 2.01 -13.39
C GLY A 48 -12.74 1.78 -12.55
N MET A 49 -12.88 1.47 -11.25
CA MET A 49 -11.76 1.24 -10.31
C MET A 49 -11.05 -0.12 -10.53
N GLY A 50 -11.35 -0.82 -11.63
CA GLY A 50 -10.76 -2.12 -11.97
C GLY A 50 -9.38 -2.04 -12.62
N LEU A 51 -8.98 -0.84 -13.08
CA LEU A 51 -7.65 -0.59 -13.62
C LEU A 51 -6.65 -0.44 -12.47
N GLY A 52 -5.72 -1.40 -12.36
CA GLY A 52 -4.67 -1.40 -11.33
C GLY A 52 -4.88 -2.38 -10.17
N GLN A 53 -5.86 -3.29 -10.25
CA GLN A 53 -5.95 -4.38 -9.27
C GLN A 53 -4.75 -5.32 -9.38
N GLY A 54 -3.77 -5.10 -8.52
CA GLY A 54 -2.64 -5.99 -8.33
C GLY A 54 -3.03 -7.29 -7.62
N ASN A 55 -2.07 -8.19 -7.52
CA ASN A 55 -2.18 -9.34 -6.64
C ASN A 55 -1.44 -9.05 -5.33
N TYR A 56 -1.91 -9.61 -4.24
CA TYR A 56 -1.25 -9.53 -2.95
C TYR A 56 -0.73 -10.91 -2.56
N VAL A 57 0.58 -11.07 -2.44
CA VAL A 57 1.16 -12.33 -1.98
C VAL A 57 1.47 -12.22 -0.51
N LEU A 58 0.82 -13.05 0.29
CA LEU A 58 1.11 -13.27 1.70
C LEU A 58 2.07 -14.45 1.86
N ASN A 59 3.28 -14.19 2.33
CA ASN A 59 4.27 -15.21 2.61
C ASN A 59 3.85 -16.07 3.81
N LYS A 60 3.74 -17.39 3.63
CA LYS A 60 3.31 -18.35 4.67
C LYS A 60 4.23 -18.37 5.89
N HIS A 61 5.52 -18.17 5.69
CA HIS A 61 6.55 -18.32 6.73
C HIS A 61 6.84 -17.02 7.47
N THR A 62 6.66 -15.87 6.82
CA THR A 62 7.02 -14.57 7.40
C THR A 62 5.83 -13.67 7.70
N GLY A 63 4.64 -13.99 7.19
CA GLY A 63 3.44 -13.15 7.32
C GLY A 63 3.52 -11.80 6.60
N VAL A 64 4.58 -11.59 5.79
CA VAL A 64 4.76 -10.40 4.96
C VAL A 64 3.79 -10.43 3.79
N ILE A 65 3.14 -9.30 3.51
CA ILE A 65 2.31 -9.12 2.31
C ILE A 65 3.06 -8.21 1.34
N THR A 66 3.10 -8.63 0.08
CA THR A 66 3.66 -7.86 -1.04
C THR A 66 2.59 -7.59 -2.08
N ALA A 67 2.59 -6.40 -2.67
CA ALA A 67 1.76 -6.05 -3.81
C ALA A 67 2.53 -6.33 -5.12
N HIS A 68 1.84 -6.95 -6.07
CA HIS A 68 2.37 -7.44 -7.34
C HIS A 68 1.55 -6.93 -8.51
N ARG A 69 2.15 -7.00 -9.70
CA ARG A 69 1.52 -6.71 -10.99
C ARG A 69 0.23 -7.52 -11.23
N SER A 70 -0.63 -6.99 -12.11
CA SER A 70 -1.93 -7.57 -12.49
C SER A 70 -1.82 -8.77 -13.46
N LEU A 71 -0.93 -9.72 -13.19
CA LEU A 71 -0.86 -11.00 -13.91
C LEU A 71 -1.80 -12.06 -13.28
N PRO A 72 -2.11 -13.19 -13.93
CA PRO A 72 -2.88 -14.26 -13.30
C PRO A 72 -2.35 -14.63 -11.89
N PRO A 73 -3.21 -14.80 -10.87
CA PRO A 73 -2.76 -15.11 -9.50
C PRO A 73 -1.86 -16.34 -9.40
N GLU A 74 -2.13 -17.36 -10.22
CA GLU A 74 -1.34 -18.59 -10.29
C GLU A 74 0.10 -18.30 -10.72
N LEU A 75 0.27 -17.49 -11.77
CA LEU A 75 1.59 -17.09 -12.26
C LEU A 75 2.36 -16.23 -11.25
N ILE A 76 1.67 -15.35 -10.51
CA ILE A 76 2.30 -14.60 -9.41
C ILE A 76 2.76 -15.54 -8.29
N GLY A 77 2.00 -16.60 -8.00
CA GLY A 77 2.39 -17.64 -7.04
C GLY A 77 3.66 -18.36 -7.48
N GLU A 78 3.71 -18.80 -8.74
CA GLU A 78 4.89 -19.45 -9.34
C GLU A 78 6.14 -18.55 -9.30
N GLU A 79 6.01 -17.28 -9.71
CA GLU A 79 7.12 -16.31 -9.67
C GLU A 79 7.61 -16.04 -8.24
N PHE A 80 6.67 -16.01 -7.28
CA PHE A 80 7.00 -15.84 -5.88
C PHE A 80 7.75 -17.04 -5.33
N ASP A 81 7.24 -18.26 -5.56
CA ASP A 81 7.86 -19.49 -5.08
C ASP A 81 9.27 -19.64 -5.67
N GLN A 82 9.42 -19.41 -6.97
CA GLN A 82 10.72 -19.42 -7.64
C GLN A 82 11.71 -18.41 -7.02
N ALA A 83 11.26 -17.20 -6.71
CA ALA A 83 12.12 -16.20 -6.08
C ALA A 83 12.62 -16.66 -4.70
N ILE A 84 11.76 -17.28 -3.90
CA ILE A 84 12.12 -17.84 -2.60
C ILE A 84 13.12 -18.98 -2.73
N GLU A 85 12.85 -19.96 -3.60
CA GLU A 85 13.70 -21.14 -3.81
C GLU A 85 15.10 -20.77 -4.33
N THR A 86 15.17 -19.78 -5.22
CA THR A 86 16.42 -19.34 -5.85
C THR A 86 17.14 -18.25 -5.05
N GLY A 87 16.55 -17.78 -3.95
CA GLY A 87 17.07 -16.67 -3.15
C GLY A 87 17.11 -15.33 -3.89
N GLN A 88 16.30 -15.18 -4.93
CA GLN A 88 16.18 -13.93 -5.70
C GLN A 88 15.23 -12.94 -5.01
N PRO A 89 15.38 -11.63 -5.25
CA PRO A 89 14.44 -10.64 -4.75
C PRO A 89 13.02 -10.87 -5.32
N VAL A 90 12.04 -10.95 -4.43
CA VAL A 90 10.61 -11.00 -4.79
C VAL A 90 10.23 -9.75 -5.58
N GLN A 91 9.60 -9.93 -6.74
CA GLN A 91 9.18 -8.85 -7.64
C GLN A 91 7.87 -8.19 -7.20
N GLY A 92 7.86 -7.64 -5.98
CA GLY A 92 6.71 -6.94 -5.41
C GLY A 92 7.13 -5.95 -4.33
N SER A 93 6.27 -4.96 -4.05
CA SER A 93 6.50 -4.00 -2.97
C SER A 93 5.85 -4.49 -1.68
N ARG A 94 6.56 -4.42 -0.56
CA ARG A 94 5.98 -4.76 0.75
C ARG A 94 4.86 -3.75 1.08
N VAL A 95 3.73 -4.29 1.53
CA VAL A 95 2.58 -3.51 2.03
C VAL A 95 2.22 -3.87 3.46
N TYR A 96 2.69 -5.02 3.96
CA TYR A 96 2.54 -5.41 5.36
C TYR A 96 3.74 -6.24 5.85
N PRO A 97 4.24 -6.01 7.08
CA PRO A 97 3.93 -4.85 7.92
C PRO A 97 4.38 -3.55 7.23
N PRO A 98 3.73 -2.42 7.54
CA PRO A 98 4.16 -1.13 7.04
C PRO A 98 5.60 -0.86 7.49
N LEU A 99 6.39 -0.27 6.60
CA LEU A 99 7.78 0.10 6.83
C LEU A 99 7.89 1.49 7.45
N HIS A 100 6.96 2.39 7.12
CA HIS A 100 6.96 3.77 7.55
C HIS A 100 5.57 4.20 8.03
N ARG A 101 5.56 5.12 8.98
CA ARG A 101 4.39 5.94 9.32
C ARG A 101 4.62 7.34 8.79
N ILE A 102 3.69 7.83 7.99
CA ILE A 102 3.72 9.16 7.39
C ILE A 102 2.59 9.97 8.01
N HIS A 103 2.93 11.10 8.62
CA HIS A 103 1.98 12.07 9.14
C HIS A 103 2.05 13.33 8.28
N LEU A 104 0.90 13.75 7.76
CA LEU A 104 0.76 14.92 6.88
C LEU A 104 0.02 16.01 7.63
N LEU A 105 0.64 17.18 7.75
CA LEU A 105 0.02 18.38 8.30
C LEU A 105 -0.02 19.46 7.23
N LYS A 106 -1.22 19.91 6.86
CA LYS A 106 -1.40 20.99 5.89
C LYS A 106 -0.97 22.31 6.52
N THR A 107 0.05 22.94 5.96
CA THR A 107 0.61 24.20 6.46
C THR A 107 0.09 25.41 5.69
N PHE A 108 -0.26 25.21 4.42
CA PHE A 108 -0.75 26.28 3.55
C PHE A 108 -1.60 25.70 2.42
N GLU A 109 -2.58 26.47 1.96
CA GLU A 109 -3.41 26.13 0.82
C GLU A 109 -3.88 27.40 0.12
N ASP A 110 -3.70 27.45 -1.20
CA ASP A 110 -4.27 28.47 -2.07
C ASP A 110 -5.01 27.80 -3.25
N PRO A 111 -5.59 28.53 -4.21
CA PRO A 111 -6.30 27.91 -5.33
C PRO A 111 -5.45 26.99 -6.21
N GLN A 112 -4.13 27.19 -6.30
CA GLN A 112 -3.22 26.47 -7.21
C GLN A 112 -2.39 25.41 -6.48
N THR A 113 -2.04 25.63 -5.23
CA THR A 113 -1.09 24.81 -4.49
C THR A 113 -1.58 24.45 -3.11
N VAL A 114 -1.07 23.33 -2.59
CA VAL A 114 -1.19 22.95 -1.19
C VAL A 114 0.19 22.57 -0.67
N GLN A 115 0.50 22.99 0.54
CA GLN A 115 1.75 22.65 1.21
C GLN A 115 1.48 21.80 2.44
N TYR A 116 2.32 20.79 2.60
CA TYR A 116 2.28 19.85 3.69
C TYR A 116 3.63 19.80 4.38
N GLN A 117 3.62 19.83 5.71
CA GLN A 117 4.71 19.31 6.50
C GLN A 117 4.49 17.80 6.66
N VAL A 118 5.41 17.02 6.12
CA VAL A 118 5.35 15.55 6.10
C VAL A 118 6.37 15.01 7.07
N HIS A 119 5.90 14.30 8.10
CA HIS A 119 6.72 13.62 9.08
C HIS A 119 6.74 12.12 8.78
N VAL A 120 7.93 11.56 8.52
CA VAL A 120 8.14 10.15 8.20
C VAL A 120 8.88 9.48 9.35
N THR A 121 8.28 8.43 9.91
CA THR A 121 8.85 7.60 10.97
C THR A 121 9.09 6.19 10.44
N GLU A 122 10.31 5.67 10.56
CA GLU A 122 10.63 4.28 10.23
C GLU A 122 10.12 3.33 11.31
N LEU A 123 9.27 2.37 10.94
CA LEU A 123 8.64 1.44 11.89
C LEU A 123 9.53 0.22 12.21
N GLU A 124 10.41 -0.18 11.28
CA GLU A 124 11.37 -1.27 11.52
C GLU A 124 12.59 -0.82 12.32
N GLN A 125 12.92 0.47 12.31
CA GLN A 125 14.04 1.06 13.04
C GLN A 125 13.55 2.20 13.93
N PRO A 126 12.84 1.89 15.04
CA PRO A 126 12.18 2.90 15.86
C PRO A 126 13.13 3.90 16.54
N ASN A 127 14.43 3.61 16.54
CA ASN A 127 15.47 4.50 17.07
C ASN A 127 15.97 5.52 16.04
N ASN A 128 15.62 5.37 14.76
CA ASN A 128 15.96 6.37 13.75
C ASN A 128 15.10 7.62 13.98
N PRO A 129 15.71 8.82 13.97
CA PRO A 129 14.95 10.04 14.13
C PRO A 129 13.95 10.19 12.97
N PRO A 130 12.73 10.63 13.24
CA PRO A 130 11.77 10.90 12.18
C PRO A 130 12.29 12.01 11.28
N THR A 131 12.11 11.83 9.96
CA THR A 131 12.47 12.83 8.97
C THR A 131 11.27 13.75 8.74
N THR A 132 11.51 15.04 8.61
CA THR A 132 10.47 16.04 8.38
C THR A 132 10.80 16.85 7.15
N GLU A 133 9.89 16.90 6.19
CA GLU A 133 10.07 17.64 4.93
C GLU A 133 8.82 18.45 4.58
N LEU A 134 9.01 19.60 3.94
CA LEU A 134 7.92 20.41 3.41
C LEU A 134 7.69 20.02 1.95
N VAL A 135 6.49 19.53 1.64
CA VAL A 135 6.07 19.16 0.29
C VAL A 135 5.08 20.19 -0.24
N THR A 136 5.35 20.74 -1.42
CA THR A 136 4.39 21.54 -2.18
C THR A 136 3.82 20.69 -3.29
N ILE A 137 2.49 20.67 -3.42
CA ILE A 137 1.76 19.95 -4.48
C ILE A 137 1.00 20.99 -5.31
N ASP A 138 1.19 20.94 -6.62
CA ASP A 138 0.38 21.66 -7.60
C ASP A 138 -0.94 20.91 -7.82
N LYS A 139 -2.07 21.57 -7.61
CA LYS A 139 -3.40 20.93 -7.60
C LYS A 139 -3.89 20.53 -8.99
N GLU A 140 -3.40 21.16 -10.04
CA GLU A 140 -3.83 20.89 -11.42
C GLU A 140 -2.99 19.78 -12.05
N THR A 141 -1.68 19.86 -11.89
CA THR A 141 -0.71 18.94 -12.52
C THR A 141 -0.32 17.77 -11.63
N LEU A 142 -0.57 17.87 -10.32
CA LEU A 142 -0.17 16.91 -9.30
C LEU A 142 1.36 16.73 -9.20
N HIS A 143 2.12 17.63 -9.80
CA HIS A 143 3.55 17.71 -9.56
C HIS A 143 3.81 18.15 -8.12
N PHE A 144 4.80 17.52 -7.49
CA PHE A 144 5.17 17.81 -6.12
C PHE A 144 6.68 17.93 -5.96
N GLN A 145 7.10 18.77 -5.03
CA GLN A 145 8.50 18.97 -4.67
C GLN A 145 8.66 19.12 -3.15
N PRO A 146 9.72 18.54 -2.55
CA PRO A 146 10.71 17.65 -3.19
C PRO A 146 10.10 16.29 -3.57
N SER A 147 10.72 15.61 -4.56
CA SER A 147 10.33 14.26 -4.95
C SER A 147 11.09 13.22 -4.13
N GLY A 148 10.38 12.27 -3.53
CA GLY A 148 10.97 11.17 -2.75
C GLY A 148 9.97 10.05 -2.53
N GLY A 149 10.43 8.85 -2.16
CA GLY A 149 9.58 7.66 -2.02
C GLY A 149 8.39 7.89 -1.07
N PRO A 150 8.62 8.17 0.22
CA PRO A 150 7.56 8.45 1.18
C PRO A 150 6.69 9.67 0.78
N LEU A 151 7.30 10.70 0.19
CA LEU A 151 6.59 11.92 -0.23
C LEU A 151 5.65 11.68 -1.41
N SER A 152 6.04 10.78 -2.33
CA SER A 152 5.17 10.34 -3.43
C SER A 152 3.94 9.63 -2.89
N GLN A 153 4.11 8.79 -1.86
CA GLN A 153 3.00 8.07 -1.23
C GLN A 153 2.09 9.01 -0.45
N ALA A 154 2.66 9.99 0.25
CA ALA A 154 1.93 11.05 0.94
C ALA A 154 1.08 11.86 -0.06
N THR A 155 1.68 12.27 -1.18
CA THR A 155 1.03 13.06 -2.23
C THR A 155 -0.11 12.27 -2.88
N ALA A 156 0.13 11.03 -3.31
CA ALA A 156 -0.90 10.17 -3.90
C ALA A 156 -2.07 9.91 -2.95
N TRP A 157 -1.80 9.80 -1.64
CA TRP A 157 -2.85 9.65 -0.63
C TRP A 157 -3.66 10.94 -0.44
N ALA A 158 -2.99 12.09 -0.31
CA ALA A 158 -3.67 13.37 -0.17
C ALA A 158 -4.54 13.70 -1.38
N GLU A 159 -4.07 13.37 -2.59
CA GLU A 159 -4.83 13.47 -3.83
C GLU A 159 -6.08 12.56 -3.81
N MET A 160 -5.91 11.27 -3.45
CA MET A 160 -7.03 10.32 -3.36
C MET A 160 -8.11 10.82 -2.40
N LEU A 161 -7.71 11.31 -1.21
CA LEU A 161 -8.65 11.89 -0.25
C LEU A 161 -9.32 13.13 -0.82
N SER A 162 -8.57 14.03 -1.46
CA SER A 162 -9.14 15.23 -2.09
C SER A 162 -10.18 14.89 -3.14
N ARG A 163 -9.94 13.88 -3.98
CA ARG A 163 -10.92 13.40 -4.97
C ARG A 163 -12.17 12.81 -4.32
N THR A 164 -12.03 12.16 -3.16
CA THR A 164 -13.12 11.44 -2.49
C THR A 164 -13.96 12.37 -1.62
N THR A 165 -13.34 13.29 -0.89
CA THR A 165 -14.01 14.20 0.06
C THR A 165 -14.28 15.58 -0.53
N GLY A 166 -13.71 15.89 -1.70
CA GLY A 166 -13.75 17.20 -2.33
C GLY A 166 -12.81 18.23 -1.69
N SER A 167 -11.97 17.84 -0.72
CA SER A 167 -11.07 18.75 0.00
C SER A 167 -9.73 18.12 0.35
N TRP A 168 -8.66 18.90 0.26
CA TRP A 168 -7.32 18.46 0.65
C TRP A 168 -7.23 18.21 2.16
N PRO A 169 -6.69 17.06 2.61
CA PRO A 169 -6.66 16.71 4.03
C PRO A 169 -5.87 17.73 4.85
N THR A 170 -6.26 17.92 6.11
CA THR A 170 -5.62 18.90 7.01
C THR A 170 -4.60 18.25 7.93
N ASP A 171 -4.96 17.12 8.54
CA ASP A 171 -4.13 16.39 9.50
C ASP A 171 -4.47 14.89 9.34
N GLU A 172 -3.54 14.12 8.77
CA GLU A 172 -3.77 12.71 8.47
C GLU A 172 -2.53 11.86 8.74
N THR A 173 -2.75 10.63 9.18
CA THR A 173 -1.68 9.64 9.40
C THR A 173 -1.92 8.40 8.55
N ILE A 174 -0.88 7.95 7.85
CA ILE A 174 -0.89 6.71 7.07
C ILE A 174 0.29 5.82 7.40
N ASP A 175 0.04 4.52 7.47
CA ASP A 175 1.07 3.50 7.60
C ASP A 175 1.30 2.84 6.23
N ARG A 176 2.56 2.74 5.78
CA ARG A 176 2.95 2.28 4.43
C ARG A 176 4.14 1.34 4.44
#